data_AF-A0AAW5VJH2-F1
#
_entry.id   AF-A0AAW5VJH2-F1
#
_cell.length_a   1.000
_cell.length_b   1.000
_cell.length_c   1.000
_cell.angle_alpha   90.00
_cell.angle_beta   90.00
_cell.angle_gamma   90.00
#
_symmetry.space_group_name_H-M   'P 1'
#
loop_
_entity.id
_entity.type
_entity.pdbx_description
1 polymer ?
#
loop_
_entity_poly.entity_id
_entity_poly.type
_entity_poly.pdbx_seq_one_letter_code
_entity_poly.pdbx_strand_id
1 'polypeptide(L)'
;MEGLQYKLIDDGKTITIGQIKLDETLVKDYLNLGDILLHPCIELGMDNETKIMQLAKIKNQWIGTLNAFDFSFGIRIETLKNDKSKSSLYLKITPENASKEGYQNA
;
A
#
# COMPACT_ATOMS: atom_id res chain seq x y z
N MET A 1 13.44 -14.76 4.18
CA MET A 1 12.42 -14.22 3.25
C MET A 1 12.49 -12.72 3.42
N GLU A 2 12.99 -12.02 2.40
CA GLU A 2 12.98 -10.55 2.37
C GLU A 2 11.56 -10.11 2.02
N GLY A 3 10.98 -9.26 2.86
CA GLY A 3 9.64 -8.73 2.68
C GLY A 3 9.61 -7.30 3.15
N LEU A 4 8.92 -6.43 2.41
CA LEU A 4 8.81 -5.02 2.77
C LEU A 4 7.80 -4.88 3.88
N GLN A 5 8.23 -4.34 5.01
CA GLN A 5 7.26 -3.90 6.01
C GLN A 5 6.53 -2.68 5.50
N TYR A 6 5.23 -2.61 5.76
CA TYR A 6 4.49 -1.40 5.46
C TYR A 6 3.53 -0.99 6.55
N LYS A 7 3.45 0.32 6.76
CA LYS A 7 2.68 0.95 7.83
C LYS A 7 1.88 2.12 7.27
N LEU A 8 0.70 2.31 7.81
CA LEU A 8 -0.09 3.52 7.61
C LEU A 8 0.20 4.50 8.74
N ILE A 9 0.53 5.74 8.37
CA ILE A 9 0.76 6.85 9.29
C ILE A 9 -0.29 7.91 8.98
N ASP A 10 -1.05 8.33 9.98
CA ASP A 10 -2.05 9.40 9.84
C ASP A 10 -2.09 10.23 11.12
N ASP A 11 -1.80 11.53 11.01
CA ASP A 11 -1.83 12.50 12.12
C ASP A 11 -1.16 12.01 13.43
N GLY A 12 0.05 11.47 13.31
CA GLY A 12 0.83 10.95 14.45
C GLY A 12 0.43 9.54 14.92
N LYS A 13 -0.65 8.95 14.39
CA LYS A 13 -0.98 7.53 14.62
C LYS A 13 -0.24 6.66 13.60
N THR A 14 0.45 5.63 14.09
CA THR A 14 1.10 4.61 13.24
C THR A 14 0.38 3.29 13.40
N ILE A 15 -0.07 2.72 12.29
CA ILE A 15 -0.73 1.41 12.23
C ILE A 15 0.14 0.50 11.37
N THR A 16 0.76 -0.49 12.01
CA THR A 16 1.48 -1.54 11.29
C THR A 16 0.47 -2.42 10.57
N ILE A 17 0.64 -2.55 9.26
CA ILE A 17 -0.31 -3.30 8.44
C ILE A 17 0.18 -4.71 8.22
N GLY A 18 1.40 -4.87 7.73
CA GLY A 18 1.95 -6.18 7.47
C GLY A 18 3.26 -6.15 6.72
N GLN A 19 3.54 -7.26 6.05
CA GLN A 19 4.69 -7.45 5.19
C GLN A 19 4.23 -7.78 3.78
N ILE A 20 4.79 -7.08 2.81
CA ILE A 20 4.70 -7.41 1.40
C ILE A 20 5.78 -8.45 1.13
N LYS A 21 5.42 -9.57 0.51
CA LYS A 21 6.43 -10.43 -0.10
C LYS A 21 6.67 -9.96 -1.53
N LEU A 22 7.93 -9.82 -1.92
CA LEU A 22 8.32 -9.25 -3.21
C LEU A 22 7.97 -10.15 -4.42
N ASP A 23 7.62 -11.41 -4.18
CA ASP A 23 7.09 -12.36 -5.15
C ASP A 23 5.56 -12.24 -5.36
N GLU A 24 4.85 -11.50 -4.49
CA GLU A 24 3.40 -11.30 -4.60
C GLU A 24 3.09 -10.02 -5.38
N THR A 25 2.39 -10.17 -6.52
CA THR A 25 1.99 -9.04 -7.38
C THR A 25 0.82 -8.23 -6.79
N LEU A 26 0.12 -8.77 -5.80
CA LEU A 26 -1.04 -8.10 -5.23
C LEU A 26 -1.28 -8.49 -3.76
N VAL A 27 -1.27 -7.50 -2.87
CA VAL A 27 -1.60 -7.67 -1.46
C VAL A 27 -2.87 -6.88 -1.14
N LYS A 28 -3.89 -7.54 -0.60
CA LYS A 28 -5.13 -6.89 -0.19
C LYS A 28 -5.28 -7.06 1.31
N ASP A 29 -5.21 -5.95 2.04
CA ASP A 29 -5.37 -5.95 3.49
C ASP A 29 -6.60 -5.17 3.91
N TYR A 30 -7.43 -5.79 4.74
CA TYR A 30 -8.63 -5.16 5.28
C TYR A 30 -8.32 -4.67 6.68
N LEU A 31 -8.29 -3.34 6.87
CA LEU A 31 -8.12 -2.74 8.19
C LEU A 31 -9.42 -2.11 8.67
N ASN A 32 -9.66 -2.19 9.96
CA ASN A 32 -10.65 -1.33 10.60
C ASN A 32 -9.92 -0.10 11.13
N LEU A 33 -10.01 1.01 10.40
CA LEU A 33 -9.35 2.26 10.78
C LEU A 33 -10.13 3.02 11.85
N GLY A 34 -11.42 2.69 12.08
CA GLY A 34 -12.30 3.29 13.09
C GLY A 34 -12.67 4.75 12.86
N ASP A 35 -11.71 5.55 12.41
CA ASP A 35 -11.77 6.99 12.20
C ASP A 35 -11.62 7.36 10.71
N ILE A 36 -11.96 8.62 10.41
CA ILE A 36 -11.72 9.25 9.11
C ILE A 36 -10.22 9.55 8.99
N LEU A 37 -9.59 9.09 7.90
CA LEU A 37 -8.21 9.46 7.58
C LEU A 37 -8.11 10.94 7.19
N LEU A 38 -7.13 11.65 7.75
CA LEU A 38 -6.92 13.09 7.55
C LEU A 38 -5.84 13.39 6.50
N HIS A 39 -4.62 12.92 6.76
CA HIS A 39 -3.42 13.11 5.95
C HIS A 39 -2.60 11.81 5.88
N PRO A 40 -3.19 10.70 5.40
CA PRO A 40 -2.55 9.40 5.46
C PRO A 40 -1.32 9.33 4.55
N CYS A 41 -0.28 8.72 5.08
CA CYS A 41 0.96 8.39 4.39
C CYS A 41 1.26 6.90 4.61
N ILE A 42 2.00 6.30 3.69
CA ILE A 42 2.47 4.92 3.83
C ILE A 42 3.99 4.94 3.98
N GLU A 43 4.48 4.33 5.04
CA GLU A 43 5.90 4.00 5.19
C GLU A 43 6.13 2.59 4.66
N LEU A 44 7.12 2.45 3.77
CA LEU A 44 7.65 1.18 3.29
C LEU A 44 9.06 1.01 3.83
N GLY A 45 9.37 -0.15 4.41
CA GLY A 45 10.68 -0.48 4.95
C GLY A 45 11.24 -1.76 4.35
N MET A 46 12.49 -1.70 3.89
CA MET A 46 13.31 -2.85 3.50
C MET A 46 14.62 -2.81 4.29
N ASP A 47 14.89 -3.82 5.11
CA ASP A 47 16.07 -3.90 5.97
C ASP A 47 16.30 -2.61 6.78
N ASN A 48 17.24 -1.76 6.33
CA ASN A 48 17.64 -0.52 7.00
C ASN A 48 17.22 0.75 6.24
N GLU A 49 16.45 0.64 5.17
CA GLU A 49 15.96 1.75 4.38
C GLU A 49 14.44 1.89 4.49
N THR A 50 13.98 3.12 4.72
CA THR A 50 12.56 3.46 4.75
C THR A 50 12.24 4.52 3.70
N LYS A 51 11.06 4.39 3.10
CA LYS A 51 10.49 5.36 2.15
C LYS A 51 9.08 5.70 2.59
N ILE A 52 8.72 6.97 2.41
CA ILE A 52 7.39 7.47 2.75
C ILE A 52 6.68 7.89 1.46
N MET A 53 5.44 7.46 1.31
CA MET A 53 4.54 7.83 0.25
C MET A 53 3.39 8.66 0.83
N GLN A 54 3.28 9.93 0.43
CA GLN A 54 2.10 10.73 0.72
C GLN A 54 0.95 10.30 -0.20
N LEU A 55 -0.25 10.20 0.36
CA LEU A 55 -1.44 9.85 -0.41
C LEU A 55 -2.22 11.10 -0.80
N ALA A 56 -2.64 11.14 -2.06
CA ALA A 56 -3.54 12.16 -2.57
C ALA A 56 -5.00 11.74 -2.36
N LYS A 57 -5.85 12.66 -1.92
CA LYS A 57 -7.30 12.43 -1.82
C LYS A 57 -7.96 12.63 -3.16
N ILE A 58 -8.62 11.61 -3.69
CA ILE A 58 -9.42 11.66 -4.91
C ILE A 58 -10.81 11.10 -4.58
N LYS A 59 -11.82 11.98 -4.55
CA LYS A 59 -13.19 11.63 -4.12
C LYS A 59 -13.19 11.00 -2.72
N ASN A 60 -13.60 9.74 -2.60
CA ASN A 60 -13.65 8.94 -1.37
C ASN A 60 -12.44 8.00 -1.22
N GLN A 61 -11.39 8.20 -2.01
CA GLN A 61 -10.22 7.34 -2.05
C GLN A 61 -8.95 8.12 -1.74
N TRP A 62 -7.99 7.47 -1.10
CA TRP A 62 -6.61 7.94 -0.94
C TRP A 62 -5.72 7.12 -1.86
N ILE A 63 -4.97 7.77 -2.73
CA ILE A 63 -4.19 7.09 -3.76
C ILE A 63 -2.76 7.63 -3.73
N GLY A 64 -1.79 6.74 -3.85
CA GLY A 64 -0.39 7.11 -3.97
C GLY A 64 0.37 6.12 -4.82
N THR A 65 1.46 6.60 -5.41
CA THR A 65 2.43 5.76 -6.12
C THR A 65 3.83 6.12 -5.67
N LEU A 66 4.70 5.12 -5.54
CA LEU A 66 6.09 5.30 -5.14
C LEU A 66 6.96 4.32 -5.90
N ASN A 67 8.05 4.80 -6.46
CA ASN A 67 9.10 3.96 -7.01
C ASN A 67 10.21 3.85 -5.95
N ALA A 68 10.46 2.65 -5.47
CA ALA A 68 11.44 2.39 -4.43
C ALA A 68 11.92 0.93 -4.52
N PHE A 69 13.16 0.68 -4.11
CA PHE A 69 13.68 -0.69 -4.00
C PHE A 69 13.63 -1.50 -5.31
N ASP A 70 13.69 -0.85 -6.48
CA ASP A 70 13.51 -1.47 -7.82
C ASP A 70 12.07 -1.96 -8.12
N PHE A 71 11.09 -1.50 -7.33
CA PHE A 71 9.66 -1.78 -7.52
C PHE A 71 8.84 -0.49 -7.63
N SER A 72 7.74 -0.58 -8.38
CA SER A 72 6.68 0.44 -8.37
C SER A 72 5.55 -0.02 -7.45
N PHE A 73 5.22 0.78 -6.45
CA PHE A 73 4.11 0.54 -5.53
C PHE A 73 2.96 1.47 -5.87
N GLY A 74 1.76 0.90 -6.00
CA GLY A 74 0.51 1.64 -6.10
C GLY A 74 -0.37 1.34 -4.90
N ILE A 75 -0.82 2.38 -4.21
CA ILE A 75 -1.69 2.25 -3.04
C ILE A 75 -3.02 2.92 -3.32
N ARG A 76 -4.08 2.25 -2.88
CA ARG A 76 -5.43 2.80 -2.85
C ARG A 76 -6.07 2.44 -1.51
N ILE A 77 -6.49 3.45 -0.76
CA ILE A 77 -7.35 3.28 0.42
C ILE A 77 -8.74 3.72 0.03
N GLU A 78 -9.74 2.89 0.28
CA GLU A 78 -11.13 3.21 0.01
C GLU A 78 -11.98 3.01 1.27
N THR A 79 -12.72 4.05 1.65
CA THR A 79 -13.74 3.92 2.70
C THR A 79 -14.98 3.26 2.10
N LEU A 80 -15.34 2.07 2.57
CA LEU A 80 -16.51 1.33 2.08
C LEU A 80 -17.76 1.86 2.79
N LYS A 81 -18.74 2.33 2.01
CA LYS A 81 -19.97 2.97 2.53
C LYS A 81 -20.88 2.04 3.36
N ASN A 82 -20.72 0.72 3.27
CA ASN A 82 -21.66 -0.23 3.87
C ASN A 82 -21.52 -0.40 5.39
N ASP A 83 -20.46 0.16 5.98
CA ASP A 83 -20.23 0.16 7.41
C ASP A 83 -19.47 1.45 7.71
N LYS A 84 -20.08 2.42 8.40
CA LYS A 84 -19.51 3.77 8.67
C LYS A 84 -18.16 3.75 9.43
N SER A 85 -17.61 2.56 9.66
CA SER A 85 -16.43 2.25 10.45
C SER A 85 -15.30 1.55 9.67
N LYS A 86 -15.53 1.02 8.45
CA LYS A 86 -14.55 0.13 7.78
C LYS A 86 -13.93 0.75 6.52
N SER A 87 -12.62 0.95 6.55
CA SER A 87 -11.81 1.45 5.41
C SER A 87 -10.91 0.34 4.90
N SER A 88 -11.07 -0.08 3.64
CA SER A 88 -10.22 -1.13 3.06
C SER A 88 -8.94 -0.53 2.49
N LEU A 89 -7.82 -1.22 2.69
CA LEU A 89 -6.54 -0.87 2.08
C LEU A 89 -6.22 -1.84 0.94
N TYR A 90 -5.92 -1.28 -0.21
CA TYR A 90 -5.50 -2.03 -1.37
C TYR A 90 -4.07 -1.62 -1.73
N LEU A 91 -3.18 -2.61 -1.76
CA LEU A 91 -1.76 -2.43 -2.06
C LEU A 91 -1.39 -3.26 -3.29
N LYS A 92 -1.09 -2.57 -4.39
CA LYS A 92 -0.62 -3.20 -5.61
C LYS A 92 0.88 -2.99 -5.73
N ILE A 93 1.62 -4.07 -5.86
CA ILE A 93 3.05 -4.02 -6.19
C ILE A 93 3.21 -4.40 -7.65
N THR A 94 3.96 -3.60 -8.40
CA THR A 94 4.30 -3.90 -9.78
C THR A 94 5.82 -3.84 -9.90
N PRO A 95 6.51 -4.98 -10.03
CA PRO A 95 7.95 -4.98 -10.23
C PRO A 95 8.32 -4.27 -11.54
N GLU A 96 9.37 -3.45 -11.50
CA GLU A 96 9.83 -2.67 -12.67
C GLU A 96 10.39 -3.61 -13.77
N ASN A 97 10.75 -4.85 -13.38
CA ASN A 97 11.14 -5.95 -14.26
C ASN A 97 10.06 -7.03 -14.49
N ALA A 98 8.76 -6.70 -14.40
CA ALA A 98 7.75 -7.46 -15.16
C ALA A 98 7.88 -7.17 -16.67
N SER A 99 9.10 -7.27 -17.18
CA SER A 99 9.40 -7.26 -18.60
C SER A 99 8.81 -8.54 -19.19
N LYS A 100 7.61 -8.40 -19.77
CA LYS A 100 7.12 -9.00 -21.02
C LYS A 100 7.36 -10.51 -21.35
N GLU A 101 7.93 -11.35 -20.51
CA GLU A 101 8.22 -12.77 -20.82
C GLU A 101 7.37 -13.78 -20.04
N GLY A 102 6.44 -13.34 -19.19
CA GLY A 102 5.56 -14.25 -18.41
C GLY A 102 4.11 -14.38 -18.91
N TYR A 103 3.73 -13.66 -19.98
CA TYR A 103 2.38 -13.70 -20.57
C TYR A 103 2.37 -14.23 -22.02
N GLN A 104 3.41 -14.99 -22.39
CA GLN A 104 3.35 -15.94 -23.50
C GLN A 104 3.52 -17.34 -22.90
N ASN A 105 2.64 -18.26 -23.30
CA ASN A 105 2.29 -19.54 -22.67
C ASN A 105 1.22 -19.33 -21.57
N ALA A 106 -0.07 -19.25 -21.91
CA ALA A 106 -0.91 -20.38 -22.34
C ALA A 106 -0.88 -21.55 -21.34
#